data_AF-A0A2S9DZG8-F1
#
_entry.id   AF-A0A2S9DZG8-F1
#
_cell.length_a   1.000
_cell.length_b   1.000
_cell.length_c   1.000
_cell.angle_alpha   90.00
_cell.angle_beta   90.00
_cell.angle_gamma   90.00
#
_symmetry.space_group_name_H-M   'P 1'
#
loop_
_entity.id
_entity.type
_entity.pdbx_description
1 polymer ?
#
loop_
_entity_poly.entity_id
_entity_poly.type
_entity_poly.pdbx_seq_one_letter_code
_entity_poly.pdbx_strand_id
1 'polypeptide(L)'
;MPAMVRQLLLERVRMAGSERREILEGAALEATIGEHGLIAAAEWAIARQRWDSLTRIVVGKWDELYLLDPRKLTELASQIPSFIARKNTYLGLGIRLLDLLTHDKFGPQLPRIAPNYGNDHLAQSLRTETDRLFLNPDAKALTVGLLEMLYLRLNGMYTEAGEASLRLRIALHKASGAHRMKSSFAALIHAQVGNSLYLAGNEAEALQSYELSLAHARKTGNAYLLSDPSGKLALLHALDGNEYLARGYLDEHEQHIGHVGWGQAMLAREAILARAYLASGDLDSGQMRRELAKLPRTPDSDEFWSMHAYLLAMEKISCGLTAAAGKLVYRMRQQREVASRAPLARRLLDDILATVALVDHTHLPEGIGRGGFDPALVALKLLSDGKPDAALAELDNRGPFTGLRRGGNLGQYARMAALSPEGATPELAASIRQIHADSGILYEIAMLKMLPGWGNIDSLLDVDSESARKLGKIIVSAESRTAVRPVLTQREREVLSHLREGKSRKEIADQTYRSENTIKSQIRTLYRKLEAKNLEQMLARARSLGL
;
A
#
# COMPACT_ATOMS: atom_id res chain seq x y z
N MET A 1 31.76 -42.39 -21.17
CA MET A 1 33.04 -42.65 -20.47
C MET A 1 33.22 -44.15 -20.28
N PRO A 2 34.39 -44.74 -20.62
CA PRO A 2 34.68 -46.15 -20.40
C PRO A 2 34.60 -46.56 -18.92
N ALA A 3 34.11 -47.77 -18.63
CA ALA A 3 33.83 -48.24 -17.27
C ALA A 3 35.07 -48.17 -16.33
N MET A 4 36.24 -48.55 -16.85
CA MET A 4 37.50 -48.53 -16.10
C MET A 4 37.95 -47.11 -15.72
N VAL A 5 37.76 -46.14 -16.62
CA VAL A 5 38.08 -44.72 -16.36
C VAL A 5 37.16 -44.14 -15.29
N ARG A 6 35.86 -44.47 -15.35
CA ARG A 6 34.88 -44.08 -14.33
C ARG A 6 35.23 -44.67 -12.96
N GLN A 7 35.67 -45.92 -12.91
CA GLN A 7 36.03 -46.61 -11.66
C GLN A 7 37.28 -46.00 -11.02
N LEU A 8 38.33 -45.75 -11.82
CA LEU A 8 39.55 -45.08 -11.33
C LEU A 8 39.28 -43.65 -10.84
N LEU A 9 38.41 -42.89 -11.53
CA LEU A 9 37.98 -41.58 -11.05
C LEU A 9 37.25 -41.69 -9.72
N LEU A 10 36.31 -42.63 -9.57
CA LEU A 10 35.57 -42.83 -8.32
C LEU A 10 36.49 -43.19 -7.14
N GLU A 11 37.50 -44.04 -7.37
CA GLU A 11 38.50 -44.38 -6.35
C GLU A 11 39.35 -43.16 -5.98
N ARG A 12 39.83 -42.42 -6.97
CA ARG A 12 40.65 -41.22 -6.74
C ARG A 12 39.89 -40.12 -6.00
N VAL A 13 38.60 -39.94 -6.28
CA VAL A 13 37.72 -39.01 -5.55
C VAL A 13 37.46 -39.47 -4.12
N ARG A 14 37.27 -40.79 -3.89
CA ARG A 14 37.12 -41.33 -2.52
C ARG A 14 38.37 -41.11 -1.67
N MET A 15 39.56 -41.15 -2.28
CA MET A 15 40.84 -40.92 -1.59
C MET A 15 41.18 -39.45 -1.38
N ALA A 16 40.46 -38.51 -2.00
CA ALA A 16 40.83 -37.09 -2.05
C ALA A 16 40.52 -36.27 -0.80
N GLY A 17 39.94 -36.87 0.25
CA GLY A 17 39.45 -36.16 1.44
C GLY A 17 38.07 -35.51 1.22
N SER A 18 37.40 -35.14 2.31
CA SER A 18 36.02 -34.60 2.28
C SER A 18 35.92 -33.29 1.49
N GLU A 19 36.87 -32.39 1.63
CA GLU A 19 36.88 -31.07 0.99
C GLU A 19 36.95 -31.15 -0.55
N ARG A 20 37.90 -31.92 -1.10
CA ARG A 20 37.99 -32.11 -2.57
C ARG A 20 36.77 -32.83 -3.14
N ARG A 21 36.18 -33.74 -2.36
CA ARG A 21 34.96 -34.42 -2.77
C ARG A 21 33.80 -33.43 -2.93
N GLU A 22 33.64 -32.51 -1.99
CA GLU A 22 32.61 -31.47 -2.08
C GLU A 22 32.81 -30.54 -3.28
N ILE A 23 34.05 -30.14 -3.57
CA ILE A 23 34.41 -29.33 -4.74
C ILE A 23 34.03 -30.06 -6.03
N LEU A 24 34.40 -31.35 -6.15
CA LEU A 24 34.12 -32.15 -7.34
C LEU A 24 32.62 -32.42 -7.52
N GLU A 25 31.89 -32.66 -6.43
CA GLU A 25 30.43 -32.78 -6.49
C GLU A 25 29.76 -31.46 -6.90
N GLY A 26 30.28 -30.32 -6.45
CA GLY A 26 29.82 -29.00 -6.89
C GLY A 26 30.08 -28.77 -8.39
N ALA A 27 31.28 -29.07 -8.86
CA ALA A 27 31.64 -28.94 -10.27
C ALA A 27 30.82 -29.87 -11.17
N ALA A 28 30.60 -31.12 -10.74
CA ALA A 28 29.76 -32.07 -11.48
C ALA A 28 28.29 -31.61 -11.55
N LEU A 29 27.79 -31.01 -10.46
CA LEU A 29 26.45 -30.44 -10.43
C LEU A 29 26.32 -29.27 -11.41
N GLU A 30 27.25 -28.30 -11.38
CA GLU A 30 27.24 -27.16 -12.32
C GLU A 30 27.36 -27.63 -13.78
N ALA A 31 28.20 -28.63 -14.07
CA ALA A 31 28.29 -29.23 -15.40
C ALA A 31 26.97 -29.87 -15.85
N THR A 32 26.31 -30.61 -14.96
CA THR A 32 25.00 -31.22 -15.25
C THR A 32 23.93 -30.16 -15.53
N ILE A 33 23.93 -29.07 -14.76
CA ILE A 33 23.02 -27.93 -14.98
C ILE A 33 23.31 -27.27 -16.34
N GLY A 34 24.59 -27.09 -16.70
CA GLY A 34 24.98 -26.50 -17.98
C GLY A 34 24.58 -27.34 -19.19
N GLU A 35 24.62 -28.67 -19.07
CA GLU A 35 24.32 -29.59 -20.18
C GLU A 35 22.82 -29.88 -20.32
N HIS A 36 22.10 -30.04 -19.21
CA HIS A 36 20.71 -30.51 -19.22
C HIS A 36 19.70 -29.49 -18.70
N GLY A 37 20.17 -28.36 -18.16
CA GLY A 37 19.32 -27.36 -17.53
C GLY A 37 19.01 -27.67 -16.06
N LEU A 38 18.52 -26.64 -15.37
CA LEU A 38 18.35 -26.63 -13.91
C LEU A 38 17.28 -27.61 -13.42
N ILE A 39 16.13 -27.67 -14.11
CA ILE A 39 15.02 -28.55 -13.77
C ILE A 39 15.41 -30.03 -13.97
N ALA A 40 16.00 -30.37 -15.11
CA ALA A 40 16.43 -31.74 -15.39
C ALA A 40 17.51 -32.22 -14.40
N ALA A 41 18.44 -31.34 -14.01
CA ALA A 41 19.43 -31.65 -12.98
C ALA A 41 18.78 -31.94 -11.61
N ALA A 42 17.74 -31.19 -11.23
CA ALA A 42 16.99 -31.41 -10.00
C ALA A 42 16.20 -32.72 -10.03
N GLU A 43 15.50 -33.01 -11.13
CA GLU A 43 14.76 -34.26 -11.32
C GLU A 43 15.68 -35.49 -11.33
N TRP A 44 16.86 -35.36 -11.95
CA TRP A 44 17.92 -36.38 -11.89
C TRP A 44 18.40 -36.65 -10.46
N ALA A 45 18.53 -35.58 -9.65
CA ALA A 45 18.93 -35.70 -8.25
C ALA A 45 17.85 -36.42 -7.43
N ILE A 46 16.57 -36.12 -7.66
CA ILE A 46 15.44 -36.81 -7.04
C ILE A 46 15.44 -38.30 -7.41
N ALA A 47 15.52 -38.62 -8.70
CA ALA A 47 15.47 -40.00 -9.21
C ALA A 47 16.60 -40.90 -8.64
N ARG A 48 17.74 -40.30 -8.30
CA ARG A 48 18.89 -40.99 -7.69
C ARG A 48 19.02 -40.77 -6.19
N GLN A 49 18.03 -40.16 -5.53
CA GLN A 49 18.03 -39.85 -4.10
C GLN A 49 19.29 -39.07 -3.65
N ARG A 50 19.80 -38.19 -4.53
CA ARG A 50 20.95 -37.30 -4.28
C ARG A 50 20.47 -36.02 -3.60
N TRP A 51 20.01 -36.15 -2.37
CA TRP A 51 19.35 -35.07 -1.64
C TRP A 51 20.23 -33.85 -1.34
N ASP A 52 21.53 -34.04 -1.11
CA ASP A 52 22.47 -32.92 -0.92
C ASP A 52 22.61 -32.09 -2.21
N SER A 53 22.64 -32.74 -3.37
CA SER A 53 22.64 -32.06 -4.68
C SER A 53 21.32 -31.32 -4.90
N LEU A 54 20.17 -31.95 -4.64
CA LEU A 54 18.87 -31.30 -4.73
C LEU A 54 18.80 -30.08 -3.80
N THR A 55 19.28 -30.20 -2.56
CA THR A 55 19.31 -29.09 -1.60
C THR A 55 20.22 -27.96 -2.08
N ARG A 56 21.39 -28.26 -2.66
CA ARG A 56 22.29 -27.25 -3.25
C ARG A 56 21.64 -26.53 -4.43
N ILE A 57 20.87 -27.23 -5.28
CA ILE A 57 20.11 -26.62 -6.37
C ILE A 57 19.02 -25.70 -5.80
N VAL A 58 18.15 -26.24 -4.96
CA VAL A 58 16.99 -25.53 -4.41
C VAL A 58 17.40 -24.34 -3.55
N VAL A 59 18.51 -24.40 -2.81
CA VAL A 59 18.97 -23.29 -1.96
C VAL A 59 19.89 -22.33 -2.72
N GLY A 60 20.75 -22.84 -3.60
CA GLY A 60 21.79 -22.05 -4.28
C GLY A 60 21.35 -21.40 -5.59
N LYS A 61 20.25 -21.86 -6.19
CA LYS A 61 19.74 -21.40 -7.50
C LYS A 61 18.22 -21.14 -7.43
N TRP A 62 17.70 -20.84 -6.24
CA TRP A 62 16.27 -20.67 -6.03
C TRP A 62 15.69 -19.52 -6.85
N ASP A 63 16.46 -18.45 -7.05
CA ASP A 63 16.07 -17.28 -7.82
C ASP A 63 15.87 -17.61 -9.30
N GLU A 64 16.78 -18.41 -9.87
CA GLU A 64 16.67 -18.91 -11.24
C GLU A 64 15.46 -19.84 -11.40
N LEU A 65 15.27 -20.77 -10.44
CA LEU A 65 14.10 -21.66 -10.44
C LEU A 65 12.79 -20.88 -10.29
N TYR A 66 12.76 -19.88 -9.42
CA TYR A 66 11.59 -19.02 -9.21
C TYR A 66 11.22 -18.26 -10.48
N LEU A 67 12.20 -17.70 -11.19
CA LEU A 67 11.97 -17.01 -12.45
C LEU A 67 11.52 -17.93 -13.58
N LEU A 68 11.96 -19.20 -13.57
CA LEU A 68 11.50 -20.21 -14.53
C LEU A 68 10.07 -20.64 -14.24
N ASP A 69 9.84 -21.24 -13.08
CA ASP A 69 8.54 -21.72 -12.64
C ASP A 69 8.55 -21.90 -11.11
N PRO A 70 7.85 -21.03 -10.37
CA PRO A 70 7.88 -21.07 -8.92
C PRO A 70 7.04 -22.22 -8.37
N ARG A 71 6.08 -22.77 -9.13
CA ARG A 71 5.36 -24.00 -8.74
C ARG A 71 6.28 -25.19 -8.83
N LYS A 72 7.09 -25.27 -9.90
CA LYS A 72 8.10 -26.32 -10.02
C LYS A 72 9.16 -26.21 -8.92
N LEU A 73 9.56 -25.00 -8.53
CA LEU A 73 10.43 -24.81 -7.37
C LEU A 73 9.79 -25.37 -6.08
N THR A 74 8.53 -25.05 -5.80
CA THR A 74 7.80 -25.59 -4.63
C THR A 74 7.72 -27.11 -4.69
N GLU A 75 7.40 -27.68 -5.85
CA GLU A 75 7.35 -29.12 -6.08
C GLU A 75 8.71 -29.77 -5.77
N LEU A 76 9.81 -29.28 -6.37
CA LEU A 76 11.16 -29.79 -6.17
C LEU A 76 11.58 -29.70 -4.70
N ALA A 77 11.28 -28.59 -4.04
CA ALA A 77 11.64 -28.38 -2.64
C ALA A 77 10.84 -29.30 -1.70
N SER A 78 9.58 -29.61 -2.03
CA SER A 78 8.74 -30.52 -1.27
C SER A 78 9.23 -31.98 -1.28
N GLN A 79 10.03 -32.36 -2.29
CA GLN A 79 10.65 -33.69 -2.38
C GLN A 79 11.81 -33.89 -1.40
N ILE A 80 12.34 -32.81 -0.79
CA ILE A 80 13.46 -32.90 0.14
C ILE A 80 12.98 -33.54 1.46
N PRO A 81 13.53 -34.68 1.89
CA PRO A 81 13.12 -35.33 3.13
C PRO A 81 13.29 -34.43 4.36
N SER A 82 12.34 -34.51 5.30
CA SER A 82 12.30 -33.63 6.48
C SER A 82 13.57 -33.69 7.34
N PHE A 83 14.22 -34.84 7.47
CA PHE A 83 15.47 -34.99 8.22
C PHE A 83 16.67 -34.29 7.56
N ILE A 84 16.61 -34.09 6.23
CA ILE A 84 17.60 -33.33 5.47
C ILE A 84 17.29 -31.85 5.56
N ALA A 85 16.01 -31.49 5.43
CA ALA A 85 15.57 -30.12 5.59
C ALA A 85 15.93 -29.55 6.98
N ARG A 86 15.89 -30.36 8.05
CA ARG A 86 16.32 -29.95 9.40
C ARG A 86 17.80 -29.57 9.52
N LYS A 87 18.67 -30.02 8.61
CA LYS A 87 20.08 -29.60 8.58
C LYS A 87 20.26 -28.16 8.09
N ASN A 88 19.26 -27.64 7.37
CA ASN A 88 19.23 -26.25 6.93
C ASN A 88 18.10 -25.53 7.67
N THR A 89 18.48 -24.79 8.72
CA THR A 89 17.57 -24.09 9.65
C THR A 89 16.46 -23.32 8.94
N TYR A 90 16.72 -22.78 7.75
CA TYR A 90 15.81 -21.87 7.04
C TYR A 90 15.15 -22.47 5.80
N LEU A 91 15.53 -23.67 5.35
CA LEU A 91 14.93 -24.30 4.18
C LEU A 91 13.44 -24.55 4.39
N GLY A 92 13.06 -25.09 5.54
CA GLY A 92 11.65 -25.34 5.87
C GLY A 92 10.82 -24.05 5.94
N LEU A 93 11.42 -22.93 6.34
CA LEU A 93 10.76 -21.63 6.30
C LEU A 93 10.58 -21.16 4.85
N GLY A 94 11.64 -21.22 4.03
CA GLY A 94 11.60 -20.84 2.62
C GLY A 94 10.54 -21.60 1.83
N ILE A 95 10.42 -22.92 2.04
CA ILE A 95 9.39 -23.75 1.40
C ILE A 95 7.99 -23.26 1.76
N ARG A 96 7.72 -23.04 3.06
CA ARG A 96 6.40 -22.55 3.50
C ARG A 96 6.06 -21.17 2.95
N LEU A 97 7.03 -20.25 2.92
CA LEU A 97 6.80 -18.91 2.39
C LEU A 97 6.59 -18.94 0.87
N LEU A 98 7.35 -19.75 0.14
CA LEU A 98 7.16 -19.92 -1.29
C LEU A 98 5.78 -20.54 -1.61
N ASP A 99 5.37 -21.53 -0.84
CA ASP A 99 4.05 -22.16 -0.96
C ASP A 99 2.92 -21.11 -0.84
N LEU A 100 3.03 -20.22 0.16
CA LEU A 100 2.09 -19.11 0.36
C LEU A 100 2.07 -18.10 -0.79
N LEU A 101 3.23 -17.84 -1.41
CA LEU A 101 3.37 -16.87 -2.51
C LEU A 101 2.97 -17.44 -3.88
N THR A 102 2.88 -18.76 -4.03
CA THR A 102 2.68 -19.44 -5.33
C THR A 102 1.30 -20.08 -5.50
N HIS A 103 0.48 -20.13 -4.44
CA HIS A 103 -0.87 -20.70 -4.49
C HIS A 103 -1.91 -19.72 -5.09
N ASP A 104 -2.25 -19.99 -6.35
CA ASP A 104 -3.02 -19.15 -7.30
C ASP A 104 -4.45 -18.79 -6.89
N LYS A 105 -5.07 -19.47 -5.92
CA LYS A 105 -6.53 -19.36 -5.72
C LYS A 105 -6.97 -18.35 -4.66
N PHE A 106 -6.11 -18.02 -3.71
CA PHE A 106 -6.51 -17.22 -2.55
C PHE A 106 -5.42 -16.32 -1.97
N GLY A 107 -4.30 -16.08 -2.67
CA GLY A 107 -3.17 -15.28 -2.16
C GLY A 107 -2.68 -15.69 -0.76
N PRO A 108 -1.78 -14.92 -0.13
CA PRO A 108 -1.40 -15.20 1.25
C PRO A 108 -2.58 -15.01 2.19
N GLN A 109 -2.81 -15.95 3.12
CA GLN A 109 -3.81 -15.76 4.16
C GLN A 109 -3.39 -14.62 5.08
N LEU A 110 -4.24 -13.59 5.19
CA LEU A 110 -3.94 -12.46 6.07
C LEU A 110 -4.01 -12.87 7.55
N PRO A 111 -3.06 -12.38 8.37
CA PRO A 111 -3.06 -12.67 9.80
C PRO A 111 -4.34 -12.13 10.45
N ARG A 112 -4.96 -12.97 11.29
CA ARG A 112 -6.17 -12.62 12.06
C ARG A 112 -5.86 -12.18 13.48
N ILE A 113 -4.71 -12.62 14.01
CA ILE A 113 -4.27 -12.33 15.37
C ILE A 113 -3.11 -11.35 15.26
N ALA A 114 -3.18 -10.26 16.03
CA ALA A 114 -2.11 -9.27 16.05
C ALA A 114 -0.81 -9.93 16.54
N PRO A 115 0.29 -9.83 15.77
CA PRO A 115 1.56 -10.41 16.17
C PRO A 115 2.18 -9.63 17.34
N ASN A 116 3.03 -10.30 18.11
CA ASN A 116 3.89 -9.65 19.10
C ASN A 116 5.35 -10.00 18.76
N TYR A 117 6.03 -9.06 18.10
CA TYR A 117 7.41 -9.23 17.67
C TYR A 117 8.35 -9.60 18.83
N GLY A 118 8.18 -8.99 20.00
CA GLY A 118 9.04 -9.24 21.17
C GLY A 118 8.96 -10.68 21.69
N ASN A 119 7.83 -11.36 21.46
CA ASN A 119 7.61 -12.74 21.88
C ASN A 119 7.75 -13.77 20.74
N ASP A 120 8.01 -13.32 19.50
CA ASP A 120 8.18 -14.21 18.35
C ASP A 120 9.62 -14.73 18.28
N HIS A 121 9.84 -15.94 18.83
CA HIS A 121 11.17 -16.56 18.86
C HIS A 121 11.81 -16.74 17.48
N LEU A 122 11.01 -17.00 16.45
CA LEU A 122 11.55 -17.19 15.09
C LEU A 122 12.00 -15.85 14.52
N ALA A 123 11.21 -14.78 14.71
CA ALA A 123 11.60 -13.42 14.34
C ALA A 123 12.90 -13.00 15.03
N GLN A 124 12.99 -13.18 16.36
CA GLN A 124 14.20 -12.83 17.13
C GLN A 124 15.42 -13.66 16.72
N SER A 125 15.24 -14.95 16.43
CA SER A 125 16.31 -15.82 15.95
C SER A 125 16.80 -15.40 14.57
N LEU A 126 15.89 -15.08 13.65
CA LEU A 126 16.22 -14.60 12.32
C LEU A 126 16.98 -13.27 12.40
N ARG A 127 16.52 -12.35 13.25
CA ARG A 127 17.18 -11.06 13.48
C ARG A 127 18.62 -11.22 13.95
N THR A 128 18.82 -12.07 14.96
CA THR A 128 20.16 -12.37 15.50
C THR A 128 21.07 -12.97 14.43
N GLU A 129 20.54 -13.88 13.62
CA GLU A 129 21.32 -14.50 12.55
C GLU A 129 21.67 -13.50 11.44
N THR A 130 20.74 -12.65 11.02
CA THR A 130 21.02 -11.66 9.96
C THR A 130 21.99 -10.60 10.43
N ASP A 131 21.91 -10.15 11.69
CA ASP A 131 22.89 -9.23 12.27
C ASP A 131 24.31 -9.84 12.23
N ARG A 132 24.45 -11.15 12.45
CA ARG A 132 25.72 -11.88 12.30
C ARG A 132 26.15 -12.01 10.84
N LEU A 133 25.26 -12.48 9.96
CA LEU A 133 25.57 -12.78 8.57
C LEU A 133 25.87 -11.51 7.74
N PHE A 134 25.25 -10.38 8.07
CA PHE A 134 25.47 -9.11 7.38
C PHE A 134 26.82 -8.45 7.69
N LEU A 135 27.61 -9.01 8.63
CA LEU A 135 29.00 -8.61 8.82
C LEU A 135 29.85 -8.92 7.57
N ASN A 136 29.56 -10.00 6.84
CA ASN A 136 30.20 -10.35 5.57
C ASN A 136 29.16 -11.00 4.65
N PRO A 137 28.29 -10.19 4.02
CA PRO A 137 27.13 -10.71 3.33
C PRO A 137 27.52 -11.42 2.03
N ASP A 138 27.01 -12.63 1.88
CA ASP A 138 27.03 -13.44 0.66
C ASP A 138 25.58 -13.74 0.20
N ALA A 139 25.43 -14.53 -0.86
CA ALA A 139 24.10 -14.89 -1.37
C ALA A 139 23.22 -15.60 -0.32
N LYS A 140 23.83 -16.39 0.58
CA LYS A 140 23.12 -17.07 1.67
C LYS A 140 22.64 -16.06 2.70
N ALA A 141 23.50 -15.15 3.14
CA ALA A 141 23.16 -14.07 4.07
C ALA A 141 21.96 -13.27 3.56
N LEU A 142 21.98 -12.89 2.28
CA LEU A 142 20.90 -12.14 1.64
C LEU A 142 19.61 -12.96 1.53
N THR A 143 19.71 -14.26 1.26
CA THR A 143 18.55 -15.16 1.28
C THR A 143 17.93 -15.25 2.67
N VAL A 144 18.74 -15.38 3.73
CA VAL A 144 18.22 -15.39 5.13
C VAL A 144 17.57 -14.05 5.48
N GLY A 145 18.18 -12.93 5.06
CA GLY A 145 17.58 -11.60 5.23
C GLY A 145 16.25 -11.43 4.49
N LEU A 146 16.14 -11.97 3.27
CA LEU A 146 14.87 -12.00 2.54
C LEU A 146 13.81 -12.83 3.28
N LEU A 147 14.19 -13.99 3.84
CA LEU A 147 13.27 -14.83 4.62
C LEU A 147 12.81 -14.14 5.90
N GLU A 148 13.69 -13.44 6.61
CA GLU A 148 13.32 -12.61 7.77
C GLU A 148 12.27 -11.57 7.39
N MET A 149 12.57 -10.79 6.35
CA MET A 149 11.69 -9.75 5.85
C MET A 149 10.32 -10.29 5.42
N LEU A 150 10.29 -11.38 4.64
CA LEU A 150 9.05 -12.01 4.19
C LEU A 150 8.23 -12.57 5.36
N TYR A 151 8.90 -13.23 6.32
CA TYR A 151 8.24 -13.76 7.51
C TYR A 151 7.54 -12.66 8.30
N LEU A 152 8.26 -11.56 8.58
CA LEU A 152 7.70 -10.42 9.31
C LEU A 152 6.48 -9.83 8.58
N ARG A 153 6.63 -9.57 7.27
CA ARG A 153 5.58 -8.98 6.44
C ARG A 153 4.32 -9.83 6.36
N LEU A 154 4.46 -11.12 6.11
CA LEU A 154 3.32 -12.04 5.95
C LEU A 154 2.60 -12.33 7.29
N ASN A 155 3.28 -12.14 8.42
CA ASN A 155 2.67 -12.24 9.75
C ASN A 155 2.12 -10.90 10.27
N GLY A 156 2.19 -9.83 9.48
CA GLY A 156 1.61 -8.53 9.83
C GLY A 156 2.50 -7.63 10.71
N MET A 157 3.78 -7.98 10.87
CA MET A 157 4.80 -7.17 11.55
C MET A 157 5.41 -6.18 10.54
N TYR A 158 4.58 -5.26 10.03
CA TYR A 158 4.94 -4.42 8.88
C TYR A 158 6.07 -3.43 9.19
N THR A 159 6.07 -2.82 10.37
CA THR A 159 7.13 -1.87 10.78
C THR A 159 8.48 -2.58 10.87
N GLU A 160 8.51 -3.73 11.53
CA GLU A 160 9.70 -4.57 11.70
C GLU A 160 10.18 -5.14 10.35
N ALA A 161 9.25 -5.50 9.45
CA ALA A 161 9.59 -5.88 8.09
C ALA A 161 10.27 -4.72 7.34
N GLY A 162 9.80 -3.48 7.53
CA GLY A 162 10.44 -2.28 6.99
C GLY A 162 11.87 -2.09 7.52
N GLU A 163 12.09 -2.24 8.82
CA GLU A 163 13.43 -2.17 9.42
C GLU A 163 14.38 -3.27 8.90
N ALA A 164 13.87 -4.51 8.79
CA ALA A 164 14.61 -5.63 8.19
C ALA A 164 14.96 -5.35 6.72
N SER A 165 14.05 -4.72 5.98
CA SER A 165 14.27 -4.33 4.58
C SER A 165 15.41 -3.32 4.42
N LEU A 166 15.49 -2.32 5.31
CA LEU A 166 16.58 -1.34 5.29
C LEU A 166 17.94 -2.01 5.55
N ARG A 167 18.02 -2.92 6.52
CA ARG A 167 19.25 -3.68 6.80
C ARG A 167 19.63 -4.58 5.62
N LEU A 168 18.66 -5.31 5.05
CA LEU A 168 18.88 -6.17 3.89
C LEU A 168 19.41 -5.37 2.69
N ARG A 169 18.89 -4.16 2.46
CA ARG A 169 19.37 -3.27 1.39
C ARG A 169 20.83 -2.85 1.59
N ILE A 170 21.22 -2.52 2.82
CA ILE A 170 22.62 -2.20 3.16
C ILE A 170 23.52 -3.42 2.93
N ALA A 171 23.09 -4.59 3.36
CA ALA A 171 23.82 -5.84 3.16
C ALA A 171 23.98 -6.18 1.67
N LEU A 172 22.92 -5.99 0.86
CA LEU A 172 22.96 -6.20 -0.58
C LEU A 172 23.93 -5.24 -1.28
N HIS A 173 23.94 -3.96 -0.89
CA HIS A 173 24.90 -2.99 -1.41
C HIS A 173 26.35 -3.41 -1.10
N LYS A 174 26.63 -3.84 0.13
CA LYS A 174 27.94 -4.35 0.55
C LYS A 174 28.36 -5.60 -0.22
N ALA A 175 27.44 -6.55 -0.45
CA ALA A 175 27.71 -7.75 -1.25
C ALA A 175 27.95 -7.44 -2.74
N SER A 176 27.28 -6.42 -3.27
CA SER A 176 27.41 -6.01 -4.68
C SER A 176 28.75 -5.36 -4.99
N GLY A 177 29.30 -4.55 -4.08
CA GLY A 177 30.64 -3.96 -4.21
C GLY A 177 31.76 -5.01 -4.30
N ALA A 178 31.54 -6.21 -3.76
CA ALA A 178 32.48 -7.33 -3.83
C ALA A 178 32.41 -8.12 -5.17
N HIS A 179 31.64 -7.68 -6.17
CA HIS A 179 31.47 -8.29 -7.50
C HIS A 179 30.94 -9.74 -7.49
N ARG A 180 30.22 -10.17 -6.44
CA ARG A 180 29.74 -11.56 -6.27
C ARG A 180 28.27 -11.80 -6.61
N MET A 181 27.53 -10.77 -7.05
CA MET A 181 26.06 -10.80 -7.08
C MET A 181 25.49 -10.78 -8.49
N LYS A 182 24.60 -11.74 -8.79
CA LYS A 182 23.83 -11.77 -10.04
C LYS A 182 22.82 -10.63 -10.08
N SER A 183 22.66 -10.00 -11.24
CA SER A 183 21.67 -8.91 -11.41
C SER A 183 20.23 -9.37 -11.23
N SER A 184 19.89 -10.61 -11.63
CA SER A 184 18.57 -11.20 -11.41
C SER A 184 18.23 -11.28 -9.92
N PHE A 185 19.17 -11.76 -9.13
CA PHE A 185 19.01 -11.93 -7.69
C PHE A 185 18.92 -10.59 -6.96
N ALA A 186 19.75 -9.61 -7.34
CA ALA A 186 19.66 -8.25 -6.82
C ALA A 186 18.31 -7.59 -7.16
N ALA A 187 17.82 -7.77 -8.39
CA ALA A 187 16.52 -7.24 -8.82
C ALA A 187 15.36 -7.80 -7.97
N LEU A 188 15.33 -9.11 -7.74
CA LEU A 188 14.32 -9.77 -6.90
C LEU A 188 14.34 -9.26 -5.46
N ILE A 189 15.52 -9.16 -4.84
CA ILE A 189 15.63 -8.66 -3.46
C ILE A 189 15.14 -7.22 -3.39
N HIS A 190 15.58 -6.35 -4.30
CA HIS A 190 15.15 -4.96 -4.32
C HIS A 190 13.64 -4.79 -4.50
N ALA A 191 13.00 -5.63 -5.32
CA ALA A 191 11.55 -5.63 -5.47
C ALA A 191 10.82 -6.00 -4.17
N GLN A 192 11.27 -7.05 -3.48
CA GLN A 192 10.67 -7.51 -2.22
C GLN A 192 10.93 -6.53 -1.05
N VAL A 193 12.11 -5.93 -1.02
CA VAL A 193 12.46 -4.81 -0.11
C VAL A 193 11.52 -3.63 -0.36
N GLY A 194 11.30 -3.26 -1.62
CA GLY A 194 10.36 -2.20 -1.99
C GLY A 194 8.94 -2.47 -1.50
N ASN A 195 8.41 -3.69 -1.71
CA ASN A 195 7.09 -4.08 -1.23
C ASN A 195 6.95 -3.92 0.29
N SER A 196 7.93 -4.42 1.04
CA SER A 196 7.93 -4.38 2.51
C SER A 196 8.05 -2.97 3.06
N LEU A 197 8.95 -2.15 2.49
CA LEU A 197 9.08 -0.73 2.84
C LEU A 197 7.79 0.04 2.54
N TYR A 198 7.14 -0.26 1.41
CA TYR A 198 5.93 0.45 1.05
C TYR A 198 4.79 0.14 2.01
N LEU A 199 4.55 -1.13 2.34
CA LEU A 199 3.54 -1.52 3.34
C LEU A 199 3.84 -0.93 4.72
N ALA A 200 5.12 -0.78 5.08
CA ALA A 200 5.59 -0.14 6.30
C ALA A 200 5.45 1.39 6.31
N GLY A 201 5.03 2.02 5.20
CA GLY A 201 4.86 3.47 5.09
C GLY A 201 6.17 4.25 4.87
N ASN A 202 7.22 3.56 4.40
CA ASN A 202 8.52 4.15 4.04
C ASN A 202 8.59 4.35 2.51
N GLU A 203 7.75 5.24 1.97
CA GLU A 203 7.58 5.38 0.52
C GLU A 203 8.84 5.82 -0.24
N ALA A 204 9.66 6.69 0.35
CA ALA A 204 10.87 7.19 -0.32
C ALA A 204 11.89 6.05 -0.52
N GLU A 205 12.10 5.23 0.51
CA GLU A 205 12.97 4.07 0.45
C GLU A 205 12.39 2.95 -0.42
N ALA A 206 11.06 2.82 -0.45
CA ALA A 206 10.37 1.90 -1.36
C ALA A 206 10.60 2.29 -2.82
N LEU A 207 10.38 3.57 -3.18
CA LEU A 207 10.62 4.12 -4.51
C LEU A 207 12.05 3.82 -4.97
N GLN A 208 13.05 4.20 -4.16
CA GLN A 208 14.45 3.93 -4.45
C GLN A 208 14.72 2.44 -4.65
N SER A 209 14.06 1.57 -3.89
CA SER A 209 14.26 0.12 -4.02
C SER A 209 13.65 -0.42 -5.32
N TYR A 210 12.50 0.08 -5.76
CA TYR A 210 11.93 -0.31 -7.06
C TYR A 210 12.78 0.22 -8.23
N GLU A 211 13.31 1.44 -8.16
CA GLU A 211 14.23 1.98 -9.17
C GLU A 211 15.49 1.12 -9.29
N LEU A 212 16.09 0.73 -8.16
CA LEU A 212 17.24 -0.18 -8.13
C LEU A 212 16.87 -1.56 -8.68
N SER A 213 15.68 -2.08 -8.34
CA SER A 213 15.18 -3.34 -8.90
C SER A 213 15.12 -3.28 -10.42
N LEU A 214 14.48 -2.24 -10.98
CA LEU A 214 14.35 -2.04 -12.41
C LEU A 214 15.71 -1.85 -13.10
N ALA A 215 16.63 -1.11 -12.48
CA ALA A 215 17.99 -0.92 -13.00
C ALA A 215 18.77 -2.25 -13.09
N HIS A 216 18.58 -3.15 -12.12
CA HIS A 216 19.15 -4.49 -12.18
C HIS A 216 18.41 -5.39 -13.19
N ALA A 217 17.08 -5.29 -13.27
CA ALA A 217 16.26 -6.05 -14.21
C ALA A 217 16.62 -5.76 -15.67
N ARG A 218 16.86 -4.48 -16.02
CA ARG A 218 17.30 -4.06 -17.37
C ARG A 218 18.60 -4.72 -17.82
N LYS A 219 19.48 -5.12 -16.89
CA LYS A 219 20.71 -5.88 -17.21
C LYS A 219 20.45 -7.34 -17.54
N THR A 220 19.26 -7.85 -17.21
CA THR A 220 18.89 -9.27 -17.37
C THR A 220 18.07 -9.53 -18.63
N GLY A 221 17.30 -8.53 -19.09
CA GLY A 221 16.32 -8.69 -20.17
C GLY A 221 15.13 -9.60 -19.82
N ASN A 222 15.00 -10.03 -18.57
CA ASN A 222 13.93 -10.94 -18.15
C ASN A 222 12.61 -10.17 -17.97
N ALA A 223 11.57 -10.58 -18.70
CA ALA A 223 10.27 -9.91 -18.72
C ALA A 223 9.58 -9.82 -17.35
N TYR A 224 9.70 -10.87 -16.51
CA TYR A 224 9.15 -10.86 -15.14
C TYR A 224 9.81 -9.77 -14.31
N LEU A 225 11.15 -9.74 -14.32
CA LEU A 225 11.94 -8.78 -13.55
C LEU A 225 11.75 -7.33 -14.02
N LEU A 226 11.41 -7.12 -15.29
CA LEU A 226 11.13 -5.79 -15.84
C LEU A 226 9.70 -5.34 -15.52
N SER A 227 8.73 -6.26 -15.63
CA SER A 227 7.30 -5.95 -15.45
C SER A 227 6.95 -5.66 -13.99
N ASP A 228 7.54 -6.38 -13.04
CA ASP A 228 7.22 -6.25 -11.61
C ASP A 228 7.50 -4.84 -11.03
N PRO A 229 8.75 -4.30 -11.09
CA PRO A 229 9.03 -2.97 -10.56
C PRO A 229 8.43 -1.84 -11.41
N SER A 230 8.29 -1.99 -12.73
CA SER A 230 7.69 -0.94 -13.59
C SER A 230 6.22 -0.68 -13.24
N GLY A 231 5.41 -1.71 -13.04
CA GLY A 231 4.01 -1.56 -12.60
C GLY A 231 3.89 -0.88 -11.23
N LYS A 232 4.80 -1.20 -10.30
CA LYS A 232 4.86 -0.59 -8.96
C LYS A 232 5.32 0.86 -9.02
N LEU A 233 6.34 1.18 -9.81
CA LEU A 233 6.80 2.56 -10.03
C LEU A 233 5.70 3.42 -10.65
N ALA A 234 4.99 2.88 -11.65
CA ALA A 234 3.82 3.54 -12.22
C ALA A 234 2.77 3.88 -11.16
N LEU A 235 2.43 2.92 -10.29
CA LEU A 235 1.48 3.14 -9.21
C LEU A 235 1.98 4.19 -8.21
N LEU A 236 3.23 4.08 -7.74
CA LEU A 236 3.79 5.03 -6.78
C LEU A 236 3.80 6.45 -7.34
N HIS A 237 4.24 6.65 -8.58
CA HIS A 237 4.25 7.99 -9.20
C HIS A 237 2.85 8.52 -9.47
N ALA A 238 1.90 7.67 -9.87
CA ALA A 238 0.50 8.08 -10.04
C ALA A 238 -0.06 8.61 -8.71
N LEU A 239 0.18 7.87 -7.62
CA LEU A 239 -0.26 8.24 -6.29
C LEU A 239 0.43 9.49 -5.75
N ASP A 240 1.73 9.67 -6.05
CA ASP A 240 2.51 10.83 -5.64
C ASP A 240 2.07 12.10 -6.37
N GLY A 241 1.42 11.97 -7.53
CA GLY A 241 0.95 13.08 -8.38
C GLY A 241 1.85 13.36 -9.60
N ASN A 242 2.84 12.50 -9.88
CA ASN A 242 3.73 12.63 -11.03
C ASN A 242 3.22 11.80 -12.22
N GLU A 243 2.24 12.34 -12.93
CA GLU A 243 1.58 11.66 -14.05
C GLU A 243 2.54 11.30 -15.20
N TYR A 244 3.48 12.19 -15.52
CA TYR A 244 4.45 11.97 -16.59
C TYR A 244 5.29 10.71 -16.34
N LEU A 245 5.89 10.59 -15.14
CA LEU A 245 6.66 9.40 -14.79
C LEU A 245 5.76 8.17 -14.67
N ALA A 246 4.55 8.32 -14.13
CA ALA A 246 3.61 7.21 -14.02
C ALA A 246 3.28 6.60 -15.40
N ARG A 247 2.99 7.43 -16.41
CA ARG A 247 2.74 7.00 -17.78
C ARG A 247 3.98 6.38 -18.43
N GLY A 248 5.15 6.96 -18.23
CA GLY A 248 6.41 6.39 -18.74
C GLY A 248 6.69 4.98 -18.22
N TYR A 249 6.47 4.73 -16.93
CA TYR A 249 6.62 3.39 -16.36
C TYR A 249 5.49 2.43 -16.76
N LEU A 250 4.27 2.92 -17.03
CA LEU A 250 3.21 2.11 -17.64
C LEU A 250 3.62 1.65 -19.03
N ASP A 251 4.18 2.53 -19.86
CA ASP A 251 4.64 2.18 -21.19
C ASP A 251 5.76 1.12 -21.15
N GLU A 252 6.71 1.25 -20.22
CA GLU A 252 7.75 0.23 -19.98
C GLU A 252 7.14 -1.10 -19.51
N HIS A 253 6.15 -1.06 -18.62
CA HIS A 253 5.45 -2.27 -18.16
C HIS A 253 4.76 -3.00 -19.32
N GLU A 254 4.03 -2.28 -20.17
CA GLU A 254 3.29 -2.87 -21.30
C GLU A 254 4.21 -3.50 -22.36
N GLN A 255 5.45 -3.01 -22.51
CA GLN A 255 6.44 -3.61 -23.41
C GLN A 255 6.85 -5.04 -22.98
N HIS A 256 6.74 -5.35 -21.68
CA HIS A 256 7.29 -6.58 -21.12
C HIS A 256 6.23 -7.56 -20.63
N ILE A 257 5.10 -7.08 -20.12
CA ILE A 257 4.08 -7.92 -19.45
C ILE A 257 3.54 -9.04 -20.34
N GLY A 258 3.43 -8.82 -21.66
CA GLY A 258 2.98 -9.85 -22.62
C GLY A 258 3.94 -11.02 -22.81
N HIS A 259 5.20 -10.90 -22.39
CA HIS A 259 6.23 -11.93 -22.47
C HIS A 259 6.47 -12.65 -21.14
N VAL A 260 5.70 -12.33 -20.10
CA VAL A 260 5.82 -12.96 -18.77
C VAL A 260 5.19 -14.35 -18.82
N GLY A 261 5.99 -15.38 -18.52
CA GLY A 261 5.54 -16.78 -18.57
C GLY A 261 4.55 -17.14 -17.46
N TRP A 262 4.83 -16.74 -16.22
CA TRP A 262 3.99 -17.04 -15.05
C TRP A 262 3.70 -15.76 -14.25
N GLY A 263 2.54 -15.71 -13.60
CA GLY A 263 2.19 -14.57 -12.73
C GLY A 263 1.83 -13.29 -13.48
N GLN A 264 1.53 -13.34 -14.79
CA GLN A 264 1.18 -12.15 -15.58
C GLN A 264 0.03 -11.35 -14.95
N ALA A 265 -1.04 -12.01 -14.49
CA ALA A 265 -2.16 -11.34 -13.82
C ALA A 265 -1.77 -10.71 -12.48
N MET A 266 -0.83 -11.32 -11.75
CA MET A 266 -0.26 -10.78 -10.52
C MET A 266 0.54 -9.50 -10.82
N LEU A 267 1.44 -9.54 -11.81
CA LEU A 267 2.28 -8.40 -12.16
C LEU A 267 1.52 -7.24 -12.83
N ALA A 268 0.45 -7.54 -13.57
CA ALA A 268 -0.37 -6.51 -14.21
C ALA A 268 -1.19 -5.68 -13.22
N ARG A 269 -1.34 -6.15 -11.99
CA ARG A 269 -2.24 -5.59 -10.99
C ARG A 269 -1.91 -4.14 -10.65
N GLU A 270 -0.65 -3.84 -10.34
CA GLU A 270 -0.24 -2.48 -9.98
C GLU A 270 -0.37 -1.52 -11.16
N ALA A 271 -0.11 -1.97 -12.40
CA ALA A 271 -0.34 -1.18 -13.60
C ALA A 271 -1.85 -0.87 -13.82
N ILE A 272 -2.74 -1.84 -13.55
CA ILE A 272 -4.19 -1.62 -13.56
C ILE A 272 -4.60 -0.59 -12.51
N LEU A 273 -4.09 -0.71 -11.27
CA LEU A 273 -4.38 0.23 -10.20
C LEU A 273 -3.84 1.64 -10.53
N ALA A 274 -2.66 1.74 -11.13
CA ALA A 274 -2.07 3.01 -11.55
C ALA A 274 -2.95 3.70 -12.61
N ARG A 275 -3.38 2.98 -13.66
CA ARG A 275 -4.29 3.52 -14.68
C ARG A 275 -5.64 3.93 -14.09
N ALA A 276 -6.19 3.16 -13.16
CA ALA A 276 -7.42 3.52 -12.47
C ALA A 276 -7.28 4.79 -11.63
N TYR A 277 -6.13 4.98 -10.97
CA TYR A 277 -5.84 6.20 -10.22
C TYR A 277 -5.68 7.42 -11.15
N LEU A 278 -4.91 7.30 -12.24
CA LEU A 278 -4.76 8.36 -13.24
C LEU A 278 -6.13 8.77 -13.83
N ALA A 279 -6.97 7.79 -14.18
CA ALA A 279 -8.33 8.06 -14.64
C ALA A 279 -9.19 8.79 -13.59
N SER A 280 -8.99 8.52 -12.29
CA SER A 280 -9.63 9.29 -11.23
C SER A 280 -9.12 10.73 -11.17
N GLY A 281 -7.83 10.94 -11.40
CA GLY A 281 -7.21 12.26 -11.49
C GLY A 281 -7.83 13.10 -12.61
N ASP A 282 -8.08 12.46 -13.75
CA ASP A 282 -8.74 13.04 -14.93
C ASP A 282 -10.26 13.15 -14.83
N LEU A 283 -10.86 12.78 -13.69
CA LEU A 283 -12.31 12.68 -13.50
C LEU A 283 -13.02 11.80 -14.55
N ASP A 284 -12.33 10.79 -15.09
CA ASP A 284 -12.89 9.81 -16.02
C ASP A 284 -13.36 8.55 -15.27
N SER A 285 -14.55 8.64 -14.66
CA SER A 285 -15.20 7.50 -13.99
C SER A 285 -15.44 6.31 -14.93
N GLY A 286 -15.53 6.54 -16.24
CA GLY A 286 -15.73 5.48 -17.23
C GLY A 286 -14.49 4.62 -17.39
N GLN A 287 -13.34 5.27 -17.61
CA GLN A 287 -12.04 4.60 -17.70
C GLN A 287 -11.65 3.95 -16.36
N MET A 288 -11.87 4.65 -15.24
CA MET A 288 -11.63 4.09 -13.91
C MET A 288 -12.38 2.76 -13.69
N ARG A 289 -13.68 2.71 -14.03
CA ARG A 289 -14.48 1.47 -13.95
C ARG A 289 -13.97 0.38 -14.88
N ARG A 290 -13.56 0.71 -16.11
CA ARG A 290 -13.03 -0.27 -17.07
C ARG A 290 -11.74 -0.92 -16.55
N GLU A 291 -10.85 -0.14 -15.96
CA GLU A 291 -9.61 -0.67 -15.37
C GLU A 291 -9.91 -1.52 -14.13
N LEU A 292 -10.71 -1.02 -13.18
CA LEU A 292 -11.07 -1.78 -11.97
C LEU A 292 -11.85 -3.07 -12.27
N ALA A 293 -12.60 -3.13 -13.37
CA ALA A 293 -13.30 -4.34 -13.79
C ALA A 293 -12.37 -5.50 -14.19
N LYS A 294 -11.07 -5.22 -14.41
CA LYS A 294 -10.04 -6.25 -14.65
C LYS A 294 -9.61 -6.95 -13.35
N LEU A 295 -9.97 -6.39 -12.19
CA LEU A 295 -9.69 -6.94 -10.86
C LEU A 295 -10.96 -7.54 -10.23
N PRO A 296 -10.83 -8.37 -9.19
CA PRO A 296 -11.99 -8.88 -8.45
C PRO A 296 -12.86 -7.75 -7.88
N ARG A 297 -14.20 -7.92 -7.89
CA ARG A 297 -15.14 -6.87 -7.42
C ARG A 297 -14.95 -6.45 -5.96
N THR A 298 -14.33 -7.32 -5.16
CA THR A 298 -13.95 -7.04 -3.78
C THR A 298 -12.45 -7.27 -3.66
N PRO A 299 -11.73 -6.46 -2.87
CA PRO A 299 -10.31 -6.68 -2.63
C PRO A 299 -10.08 -8.13 -2.19
N ASP A 300 -9.22 -8.83 -2.93
CA ASP A 300 -8.72 -10.16 -2.61
C ASP A 300 -7.58 -10.05 -1.59
N SER A 301 -6.91 -11.15 -1.30
CA SER A 301 -5.83 -11.28 -0.32
C SER A 301 -4.46 -10.77 -0.80
N ASP A 302 -4.39 -10.16 -1.97
CA ASP A 302 -3.19 -9.51 -2.48
C ASP A 302 -2.62 -8.50 -1.46
N GLU A 303 -1.31 -8.36 -1.40
CA GLU A 303 -0.65 -7.53 -0.39
C GLU A 303 -0.98 -6.03 -0.54
N PHE A 304 -1.32 -5.59 -1.75
CA PHE A 304 -1.78 -4.23 -2.06
C PHE A 304 -3.32 -4.10 -2.09
N TRP A 305 -4.04 -5.00 -1.42
CA TRP A 305 -5.51 -4.93 -1.31
C TRP A 305 -6.04 -3.57 -0.83
N SER A 306 -5.28 -2.85 -0.01
CA SER A 306 -5.67 -1.54 0.51
C SER A 306 -5.73 -0.49 -0.59
N MET A 307 -4.83 -0.56 -1.57
CA MET A 307 -4.86 0.29 -2.78
C MET A 307 -6.09 0.00 -3.63
N HIS A 308 -6.42 -1.28 -3.79
CA HIS A 308 -7.62 -1.69 -4.49
C HIS A 308 -8.89 -1.23 -3.75
N ALA A 309 -8.95 -1.39 -2.43
CA ALA A 309 -10.05 -0.90 -1.60
C ALA A 309 -10.22 0.62 -1.70
N TYR A 310 -9.10 1.35 -1.69
CA TYR A 310 -9.04 2.80 -1.85
C TYR A 310 -9.65 3.23 -3.19
N LEU A 311 -9.23 2.63 -4.32
CA LEU A 311 -9.77 2.98 -5.64
C LEU A 311 -11.23 2.57 -5.82
N LEU A 312 -11.66 1.43 -5.27
CA LEU A 312 -13.09 1.07 -5.25
C LEU A 312 -13.93 2.06 -4.44
N ALA A 313 -13.38 2.64 -3.38
CA ALA A 313 -14.06 3.66 -2.60
C ALA A 313 -14.09 5.01 -3.34
N MET A 314 -12.99 5.41 -3.99
CA MET A 314 -12.97 6.60 -4.86
C MET A 314 -13.98 6.50 -6.01
N GLU A 315 -14.08 5.33 -6.65
CA GLU A 315 -15.08 5.07 -7.70
C GLU A 315 -16.51 5.31 -7.19
N LYS A 316 -16.81 4.83 -5.97
CA LYS A 316 -18.12 5.06 -5.32
C LYS A 316 -18.37 6.52 -5.02
N ILE A 317 -17.38 7.24 -4.50
CA ILE A 317 -17.47 8.68 -4.24
C ILE A 317 -17.75 9.42 -5.56
N SER A 318 -17.04 9.08 -6.63
CA SER A 318 -17.25 9.69 -7.96
C SER A 318 -18.65 9.44 -8.54
N CYS A 319 -19.31 8.36 -8.11
CA CYS A 319 -20.69 8.03 -8.50
C CYS A 319 -21.75 8.58 -7.54
N GLY A 320 -21.37 9.41 -6.54
CA GLY A 320 -22.30 9.93 -5.52
C GLY A 320 -22.73 8.89 -4.48
N LEU A 321 -22.05 7.74 -4.39
CA LEU A 321 -22.33 6.65 -3.45
C LEU A 321 -21.40 6.73 -2.22
N THR A 322 -21.25 7.90 -1.62
CA THR A 322 -20.32 8.19 -0.50
C THR A 322 -20.55 7.29 0.71
N ALA A 323 -21.81 7.08 1.10
CA ALA A 323 -22.15 6.16 2.19
C ALA A 323 -21.72 4.70 1.91
N ALA A 324 -21.73 4.27 0.64
CA ALA A 324 -21.24 2.94 0.27
C ALA A 324 -19.71 2.85 0.31
N ALA A 325 -19.01 3.95 -0.01
CA ALA A 325 -17.56 4.05 0.15
C ALA A 325 -17.14 3.91 1.62
N GLY A 326 -17.80 4.64 2.53
CA GLY A 326 -17.55 4.51 3.98
C GLY A 326 -17.80 3.08 4.49
N LYS A 327 -18.93 2.47 4.10
CA LYS A 327 -19.25 1.08 4.47
C LYS A 327 -18.21 0.08 3.97
N LEU A 328 -17.65 0.28 2.76
CA LEU A 328 -16.58 -0.56 2.23
C LEU A 328 -15.34 -0.49 3.13
N VAL A 329 -14.91 0.72 3.51
CA VAL A 329 -13.74 0.91 4.37
C VAL A 329 -13.93 0.24 5.73
N TYR A 330 -15.04 0.49 6.42
CA TYR A 330 -15.32 -0.13 7.73
C TYR A 330 -15.34 -1.66 7.65
N ARG A 331 -15.95 -2.22 6.59
CA ARG A 331 -15.97 -3.67 6.36
C ARG A 331 -14.55 -4.21 6.16
N MET A 332 -13.72 -3.55 5.36
CA MET A 332 -12.35 -4.00 5.12
C MET A 332 -11.51 -3.99 6.40
N ARG A 333 -11.64 -2.95 7.24
CA ARG A 333 -10.97 -2.89 8.55
C ARG A 333 -11.39 -4.03 9.47
N GLN A 334 -12.69 -4.33 9.52
CA GLN A 334 -13.21 -5.41 10.35
C GLN A 334 -12.75 -6.79 9.85
N GLN A 335 -12.78 -7.03 8.54
CA GLN A 335 -12.38 -8.33 7.96
C GLN A 335 -10.87 -8.56 7.99
N ARG A 336 -10.08 -7.49 8.10
CA ARG A 336 -8.62 -7.51 7.99
C ARG A 336 -8.00 -6.74 9.17
N GLU A 337 -8.37 -7.11 10.39
CA GLU A 337 -8.00 -6.35 11.60
C GLU A 337 -6.50 -6.07 11.70
N VAL A 338 -5.64 -7.08 11.43
CA VAL A 338 -4.19 -6.92 11.49
C VAL A 338 -3.67 -6.19 10.25
N ALA A 339 -4.01 -6.65 9.05
CA ALA A 339 -3.48 -6.10 7.81
C ALA A 339 -3.92 -4.64 7.57
N SER A 340 -5.09 -4.23 8.06
CA SER A 340 -5.56 -2.83 7.98
C SER A 340 -4.81 -1.88 8.91
N ARG A 341 -4.00 -2.40 9.84
CA ARG A 341 -3.08 -1.62 10.68
C ARG A 341 -1.72 -1.40 10.04
N ALA A 342 -1.43 -2.03 8.89
CA ALA A 342 -0.24 -1.70 8.12
C ALA A 342 -0.22 -0.18 7.87
N PRO A 343 0.92 0.52 8.08
CA PRO A 343 0.97 1.97 7.93
C PRO A 343 0.38 2.49 6.62
N LEU A 344 0.69 1.85 5.49
CA LEU A 344 0.10 2.18 4.20
C LEU A 344 -1.42 1.98 4.18
N ALA A 345 -1.91 0.81 4.61
CA ALA A 345 -3.33 0.49 4.60
C ALA A 345 -4.13 1.43 5.50
N ARG A 346 -3.60 1.75 6.68
CA ARG A 346 -4.20 2.71 7.61
C ARG A 346 -4.40 4.07 6.94
N ARG A 347 -3.34 4.62 6.34
CA ARG A 347 -3.33 5.91 5.65
C ARG A 347 -4.37 5.97 4.53
N LEU A 348 -4.34 5.02 3.60
CA LEU A 348 -5.27 4.95 2.48
C LEU A 348 -6.73 4.91 2.94
N LEU A 349 -7.02 4.08 3.95
CA LEU A 349 -8.38 3.93 4.45
C LEU A 349 -8.82 5.16 5.26
N ASP A 350 -7.92 5.82 5.99
CA ASP A 350 -8.19 7.07 6.69
C ASP A 350 -8.47 8.21 5.69
N ASP A 351 -7.69 8.32 4.61
CA ASP A 351 -7.89 9.31 3.53
C ASP A 351 -9.28 9.20 2.87
N ILE A 352 -9.77 7.97 2.65
CA ILE A 352 -11.14 7.77 2.14
C ILE A 352 -12.17 8.27 3.15
N LEU A 353 -11.99 7.99 4.44
CA LEU A 353 -12.93 8.47 5.47
C LEU A 353 -12.91 9.99 5.60
N ALA A 354 -11.74 10.63 5.45
CA ALA A 354 -11.63 12.08 5.38
C ALA A 354 -12.35 12.65 4.14
N THR A 355 -12.19 11.99 2.99
CA THR A 355 -12.87 12.39 1.75
C THR A 355 -14.39 12.23 1.88
N VAL A 356 -14.88 11.13 2.46
CA VAL A 356 -16.31 10.94 2.76
C VAL A 356 -16.81 12.04 3.69
N ALA A 357 -16.08 12.35 4.76
CA ALA A 357 -16.46 13.41 5.68
C ALA A 357 -16.48 14.80 5.05
N LEU A 358 -15.58 15.07 4.11
CA LEU A 358 -15.56 16.31 3.33
C LEU A 358 -16.79 16.41 2.41
N VAL A 359 -17.08 15.36 1.64
CA VAL A 359 -18.18 15.35 0.67
C VAL A 359 -19.56 15.32 1.35
N ASP A 360 -19.73 14.53 2.41
CA ASP A 360 -20.99 14.42 3.15
C ASP A 360 -21.16 15.53 4.22
N HIS A 361 -20.18 16.42 4.36
CA HIS A 361 -20.13 17.46 5.40
C HIS A 361 -20.30 16.93 6.83
N THR A 362 -19.78 15.72 7.11
CA THR A 362 -19.79 15.11 8.44
C THR A 362 -18.50 15.38 9.20
N HIS A 363 -18.42 15.02 10.48
CA HIS A 363 -17.15 15.07 11.20
C HIS A 363 -16.15 14.04 10.67
N LEU A 364 -14.87 14.36 10.84
CA LEU A 364 -13.82 13.34 10.78
C LEU A 364 -14.08 12.31 11.89
N PRO A 365 -13.88 11.00 11.62
CA PRO A 365 -14.13 9.97 12.62
C PRO A 365 -13.26 10.17 13.87
N GLU A 366 -13.88 10.09 15.05
CA GLU A 366 -13.18 10.14 16.34
C GLU A 366 -12.29 8.89 16.52
N GLY A 367 -11.10 9.06 17.11
CA GLY A 367 -10.16 7.95 17.38
C GLY A 367 -9.15 7.65 16.27
N ILE A 368 -9.19 8.36 15.14
CA ILE A 368 -8.12 8.31 14.12
C ILE A 368 -7.03 9.31 14.53
N GLY A 369 -5.86 8.80 14.92
CA GLY A 369 -4.73 9.64 15.36
C GLY A 369 -4.29 10.66 14.30
N ARG A 370 -3.89 11.85 14.72
CA ARG A 370 -3.50 12.98 13.85
C ARG A 370 -2.38 12.68 12.84
N GLY A 371 -1.58 11.64 13.05
CA GLY A 371 -0.53 11.20 12.11
C GLY A 371 -1.03 10.29 10.96
N GLY A 372 -2.33 10.07 10.82
CA GLY A 372 -2.90 9.13 9.83
C GLY A 372 -3.48 9.76 8.56
N PHE A 373 -3.74 11.07 8.54
CA PHE A 373 -4.40 11.75 7.43
C PHE A 373 -3.42 12.59 6.60
N ASP A 374 -3.73 12.75 5.32
CA ASP A 374 -3.18 13.82 4.49
C ASP A 374 -3.55 15.22 5.07
N PRO A 375 -2.58 16.06 5.47
CA PRO A 375 -2.83 17.40 5.98
C PRO A 375 -3.64 18.26 5.00
N ALA A 376 -3.49 18.06 3.69
CA ALA A 376 -4.27 18.78 2.70
C ALA A 376 -5.76 18.41 2.78
N LEU A 377 -6.10 17.13 2.99
CA LEU A 377 -7.50 16.70 3.17
C LEU A 377 -8.09 17.23 4.50
N VAL A 378 -7.30 17.21 5.57
CA VAL A 378 -7.73 17.77 6.87
C VAL A 378 -7.95 19.28 6.74
N ALA A 379 -7.04 19.99 6.06
CA ALA A 379 -7.17 21.42 5.80
C ALA A 379 -8.43 21.73 4.98
N LEU A 380 -8.70 20.99 3.90
CA LEU A 380 -9.93 21.13 3.13
C LEU A 380 -11.18 20.87 3.99
N LYS A 381 -11.13 19.88 4.87
CA LYS A 381 -12.23 19.63 5.81
C LYS A 381 -12.44 20.81 6.77
N LEU A 382 -11.37 21.37 7.33
CA LEU A 382 -11.44 22.55 8.19
C LEU A 382 -11.97 23.77 7.43
N LEU A 383 -11.57 23.95 6.18
CA LEU A 383 -12.10 25.01 5.30
C LEU A 383 -13.59 24.82 5.02
N SER A 384 -14.03 23.58 4.76
CA SER A 384 -15.46 23.27 4.61
C SER A 384 -16.28 23.59 5.87
N ASP A 385 -15.65 23.55 7.05
CA ASP A 385 -16.25 23.91 8.33
C ASP A 385 -16.10 25.41 8.68
N GLY A 386 -15.55 26.23 7.79
CA GLY A 386 -15.34 27.66 8.00
C GLY A 386 -14.21 27.98 8.99
N LYS A 387 -13.15 27.17 9.04
CA LYS A 387 -12.00 27.34 9.96
C LYS A 387 -10.67 27.55 9.23
N PRO A 388 -10.48 28.68 8.51
CA PRO A 388 -9.28 28.93 7.71
C PRO A 388 -7.98 28.97 8.54
N ASP A 389 -7.97 29.59 9.72
CA ASP A 389 -6.77 29.66 10.57
C ASP A 389 -6.31 28.28 11.04
N ALA A 390 -7.27 27.41 11.39
CA ALA A 390 -6.97 26.03 11.77
C ALA A 390 -6.43 25.23 10.58
N ALA A 391 -6.95 25.48 9.36
CA ALA A 391 -6.46 24.86 8.14
C ALA A 391 -5.00 25.27 7.84
N LEU A 392 -4.66 26.56 7.99
CA LEU A 392 -3.27 27.03 7.85
C LEU A 392 -2.36 26.38 8.90
N ALA A 393 -2.78 26.33 10.15
CA ALA A 393 -2.02 25.69 11.22
C ALA A 393 -1.77 24.19 10.94
N GLU A 394 -2.74 23.49 10.36
CA GLU A 394 -2.58 22.09 9.95
C GLU A 394 -1.57 21.95 8.81
N LEU A 395 -1.65 22.81 7.79
CA LEU A 395 -0.70 22.82 6.65
C LEU A 395 0.72 23.24 7.05
N ASP A 396 0.87 24.05 8.10
CA ASP A 396 2.16 24.48 8.64
C ASP A 396 2.77 23.45 9.59
N ASN A 397 1.98 22.46 10.04
CA ASN A 397 2.47 21.41 10.92
C ASN A 397 3.34 20.42 10.13
N ARG A 398 4.65 20.70 10.09
CA ARG A 398 5.68 19.92 9.37
C ARG A 398 6.04 18.61 10.05
N GLY A 399 5.06 17.80 10.46
CA GLY A 399 5.33 16.40 10.71
C GLY A 399 5.94 15.75 9.46
N PRO A 400 6.70 14.65 9.56
CA PRO A 400 7.22 13.97 8.37
C PRO A 400 6.04 13.49 7.53
N PHE A 401 5.68 14.27 6.51
CA PHE A 401 4.64 13.90 5.56
C PHE A 401 5.24 12.95 4.53
N THR A 402 5.18 11.66 4.86
CA THR A 402 5.32 10.58 3.89
C THR A 402 3.91 10.22 3.43
N GLY A 403 3.68 9.89 2.15
CA GLY A 403 2.34 9.47 1.72
C GLY A 403 1.94 9.79 0.27
N LEU A 404 0.63 9.68 0.04
CA LEU A 404 -0.05 10.00 -1.22
C LEU A 404 0.06 11.50 -1.54
N ARG A 405 0.06 11.83 -2.83
CA ARG A 405 -0.08 13.20 -3.36
C ARG A 405 0.98 14.19 -2.87
N ARG A 406 2.20 13.73 -2.53
CA ARG A 406 3.30 14.63 -2.11
C ARG A 406 3.75 15.58 -3.22
N GLY A 407 3.74 15.13 -4.46
CA GLY A 407 3.97 15.94 -5.64
C GLY A 407 2.70 16.61 -6.19
N GLY A 408 1.56 16.45 -5.52
CA GLY A 408 0.29 17.08 -5.89
C GLY A 408 0.19 18.52 -5.40
N ASN A 409 -0.76 19.27 -5.96
CA ASN A 409 -0.92 20.70 -5.68
C ASN A 409 -1.98 20.99 -4.61
N LEU A 410 -2.68 19.95 -4.12
CA LEU A 410 -3.81 20.10 -3.20
C LEU A 410 -3.49 20.90 -1.93
N GLY A 411 -2.32 20.69 -1.33
CA GLY A 411 -1.90 21.44 -0.14
C GLY A 411 -1.67 22.93 -0.43
N GLN A 412 -1.11 23.26 -1.59
CA GLN A 412 -0.93 24.65 -2.03
C GLN A 412 -2.27 25.31 -2.33
N TYR A 413 -3.18 24.59 -3.01
CA TYR A 413 -4.53 25.08 -3.26
C TYR A 413 -5.33 25.30 -1.97
N ALA A 414 -5.24 24.36 -1.02
CA ALA A 414 -5.87 24.51 0.29
C ALA A 414 -5.33 25.73 1.04
N ARG A 415 -4.01 26.01 0.96
CA ARG A 415 -3.43 27.23 1.53
C ARG A 415 -3.99 28.49 0.89
N MET A 416 -4.08 28.53 -0.45
CA MET A 416 -4.67 29.66 -1.17
C MET A 416 -6.14 29.87 -0.77
N ALA A 417 -6.91 28.79 -0.62
CA ALA A 417 -8.29 28.84 -0.17
C ALA A 417 -8.43 29.31 1.29
N ALA A 418 -7.49 28.93 2.16
CA ALA A 418 -7.46 29.41 3.54
C ALA A 418 -7.15 30.91 3.66
N LEU A 419 -6.33 31.45 2.76
CA LEU A 419 -6.01 32.88 2.70
C LEU A 419 -7.10 33.73 2.03
N SER A 420 -8.06 33.11 1.33
CA SER A 420 -9.19 33.79 0.67
C SER A 420 -10.51 33.02 0.93
N PRO A 421 -10.99 33.01 2.19
CA PRO A 421 -12.15 32.22 2.59
C PRO A 421 -13.47 32.69 1.94
N GLU A 422 -13.54 33.92 1.43
CA GLU A 422 -14.71 34.45 0.73
C GLU A 422 -14.88 33.85 -0.68
N GLY A 423 -13.83 33.27 -1.25
CA GLY A 423 -13.81 32.71 -2.60
C GLY A 423 -12.54 33.04 -3.38
N ALA A 424 -12.43 32.49 -4.58
CA ALA A 424 -11.28 32.73 -5.45
C ALA A 424 -11.36 34.08 -6.16
N THR A 425 -10.31 34.90 -6.02
CA THR A 425 -10.13 36.13 -6.81
C THR A 425 -9.55 35.81 -8.19
N PRO A 426 -9.65 36.72 -9.18
CA PRO A 426 -9.03 36.53 -10.49
C PRO A 426 -7.51 36.27 -10.43
N GLU A 427 -6.80 36.93 -9.51
CA GLU A 427 -5.35 36.78 -9.33
C GLU A 427 -4.98 35.40 -8.75
N LEU A 428 -5.75 34.94 -7.77
CA LEU A 428 -5.60 33.58 -7.23
C LEU A 428 -5.95 32.52 -8.26
N ALA A 429 -7.02 32.72 -9.03
CA ALA A 429 -7.39 31.82 -10.11
C ALA A 429 -6.30 31.76 -11.20
N ALA A 430 -5.67 32.88 -11.56
CA ALA A 430 -4.54 32.89 -12.48
C ALA A 430 -3.34 32.10 -11.93
N SER A 431 -3.07 32.20 -10.62
CA SER A 431 -2.01 31.43 -9.96
C SER A 431 -2.31 29.92 -9.97
N ILE A 432 -3.54 29.53 -9.62
CA ILE A 432 -3.99 28.13 -9.64
C ILE A 432 -3.93 27.58 -11.06
N ARG A 433 -4.34 28.36 -12.06
CA ARG A 433 -4.27 27.99 -13.47
C ARG A 433 -2.85 27.70 -13.90
N GLN A 434 -1.89 28.55 -13.54
CA GLN A 434 -0.49 28.33 -13.90
C GLN A 434 0.03 27.03 -13.28
N ILE A 435 -0.20 26.83 -11.98
CA ILE A 435 0.19 25.59 -11.29
C ILE A 435 -0.50 24.38 -11.93
N HIS A 436 -1.77 24.51 -12.29
CA HIS A 436 -2.55 23.44 -12.90
C HIS A 436 -2.06 23.10 -14.31
N ALA A 437 -1.65 24.08 -15.10
CA ALA A 437 -1.09 23.87 -16.43
C ALA A 437 0.27 23.14 -16.39
N ASP A 438 1.06 23.38 -15.34
CA ASP A 438 2.39 22.80 -15.19
C ASP A 438 2.34 21.34 -14.66
N SER A 439 1.48 21.06 -13.67
CA SER A 439 1.43 19.75 -13.00
C SER A 439 0.07 19.38 -12.39
N GLY A 440 -1.00 20.01 -12.85
CA GLY A 440 -2.32 19.94 -12.23
C GLY A 440 -3.07 18.64 -12.45
N ILE A 441 -3.84 18.23 -11.44
CA ILE A 441 -4.78 17.11 -11.52
C ILE A 441 -6.21 17.66 -11.36
N LEU A 442 -7.14 17.30 -12.26
CA LEU A 442 -8.52 17.82 -12.25
C LEU A 442 -9.27 17.46 -10.95
N TYR A 443 -8.99 16.30 -10.39
CA TYR A 443 -9.52 15.89 -9.09
C TYR A 443 -9.23 16.88 -7.96
N GLU A 444 -8.06 17.53 -7.96
CA GLU A 444 -7.72 18.53 -6.94
C GLU A 444 -8.55 19.80 -7.09
N ILE A 445 -8.82 20.23 -8.34
CA ILE A 445 -9.73 21.34 -8.62
C ILE A 445 -11.17 20.99 -8.20
N ALA A 446 -11.61 19.75 -8.44
CA ALA A 446 -12.93 19.29 -8.00
C ALA A 446 -13.10 19.37 -6.48
N MET A 447 -12.04 19.11 -5.71
CA MET A 447 -12.05 19.28 -4.25
C MET A 447 -12.23 20.74 -3.82
N LEU A 448 -11.61 21.69 -4.52
CA LEU A 448 -11.78 23.12 -4.21
C LEU A 448 -13.23 23.57 -4.44
N LYS A 449 -13.90 23.04 -5.45
CA LYS A 449 -15.32 23.35 -5.69
C LYS A 449 -16.20 23.01 -4.47
N MET A 450 -15.79 22.06 -3.61
CA MET A 450 -16.52 21.69 -2.39
C MET A 450 -16.44 22.75 -1.28
N LEU A 451 -15.54 23.72 -1.38
CA LEU A 451 -15.36 24.73 -0.35
C LEU A 451 -16.38 25.87 -0.50
N PRO A 452 -16.87 26.45 0.62
CA PRO A 452 -17.68 27.66 0.60
C PRO A 452 -16.98 28.78 -0.18
N GLY A 453 -17.66 29.45 -1.10
CA GLY A 453 -17.09 30.54 -1.92
C GLY A 453 -16.28 30.10 -3.15
N TRP A 454 -15.92 28.82 -3.26
CA TRP A 454 -15.01 28.31 -4.31
C TRP A 454 -15.70 27.48 -5.41
N GLY A 455 -17.02 27.30 -5.34
CA GLY A 455 -17.76 26.43 -6.26
C GLY A 455 -17.67 26.78 -7.76
N ASN A 456 -17.32 28.02 -8.10
CA ASN A 456 -17.21 28.52 -9.48
C ASN A 456 -15.75 28.66 -9.96
N ILE A 457 -14.77 28.07 -9.25
CA ILE A 457 -13.34 28.20 -9.59
C ILE A 457 -13.04 27.76 -11.03
N ASP A 458 -13.71 26.74 -11.53
CA ASP A 458 -13.58 26.23 -12.90
C ASP A 458 -13.89 27.27 -13.97
N SER A 459 -14.84 28.18 -13.73
CA SER A 459 -15.13 29.30 -14.64
C SER A 459 -13.99 30.34 -14.71
N LEU A 460 -13.16 30.42 -13.66
CA LEU A 460 -12.04 31.36 -13.56
C LEU A 460 -10.72 30.77 -14.07
N LEU A 461 -10.61 29.43 -14.12
CA LEU A 461 -9.41 28.72 -14.55
C LEU A 461 -9.28 28.60 -16.08
N ASP A 462 -10.34 28.88 -16.86
CA ASP A 462 -10.41 28.71 -18.32
C ASP A 462 -9.58 27.51 -18.81
N VAL A 463 -10.00 26.36 -18.28
CA VAL A 463 -9.56 25.02 -18.67
C VAL A 463 -10.19 24.64 -20.02
N ASP A 464 -9.63 23.63 -20.68
CA ASP A 464 -10.17 23.12 -21.94
C ASP A 464 -11.63 22.64 -21.80
N SER A 465 -12.34 22.58 -22.92
CA SER A 465 -13.77 22.26 -22.95
C SER A 465 -14.10 20.88 -22.37
N GLU A 466 -13.20 19.91 -22.47
CA GLU A 466 -13.42 18.59 -21.89
C GLU A 466 -13.31 18.63 -20.36
N SER A 467 -12.25 19.25 -19.85
CA SER A 467 -12.02 19.46 -18.42
C SER A 467 -13.15 20.26 -17.77
N ALA A 468 -13.59 21.35 -18.41
CA ALA A 468 -14.74 22.15 -17.94
C ALA A 468 -16.02 21.31 -17.84
N ARG A 469 -16.30 20.47 -18.86
CA ARG A 469 -17.46 19.57 -18.84
C ARG A 469 -17.37 18.53 -17.73
N LYS A 470 -16.18 18.00 -17.45
CA LYS A 470 -15.97 17.04 -16.35
C LYS A 470 -16.17 17.71 -14.99
N LEU A 471 -15.56 18.88 -14.77
CA LEU A 471 -15.73 19.68 -13.55
C LEU A 471 -17.18 20.15 -13.33
N GLY A 472 -17.89 20.51 -14.40
CA GLY A 472 -19.29 20.93 -14.34
C GLY A 472 -20.27 19.82 -13.89
N LYS A 473 -19.89 18.54 -14.00
CA LYS A 473 -20.67 17.41 -13.45
C LYS A 473 -20.53 17.26 -11.94
N ILE A 474 -19.51 17.89 -11.35
CA ILE A 474 -19.32 17.91 -9.90
C ILE A 474 -20.29 18.95 -9.32
N ILE A 475 -21.53 18.50 -9.08
CA ILE A 475 -22.59 19.33 -8.53
C ILE A 475 -22.37 19.48 -7.02
N VAL A 476 -21.88 20.66 -6.61
CA VAL A 476 -21.93 21.10 -5.22
C VAL A 476 -23.38 21.50 -4.94
N SER A 477 -24.12 20.71 -4.16
CA SER A 477 -25.51 21.07 -3.81
C SER A 477 -25.54 22.49 -3.25
N ALA A 478 -26.43 23.32 -3.80
CA ALA A 478 -26.61 24.70 -3.37
C ALA A 478 -27.00 24.81 -1.88
N GLU A 479 -27.48 23.73 -1.25
CA GLU A 479 -27.78 23.68 0.20
C GLU A 479 -26.51 23.74 1.07
N SER A 480 -25.35 23.36 0.51
CA SER A 480 -24.03 23.53 1.13
C SER A 480 -23.57 25.00 1.12
N ARG A 481 -24.16 25.86 0.27
CA ARG A 481 -23.74 27.26 0.09
C ARG A 481 -24.16 28.20 1.23
N THR A 482 -25.00 27.76 2.18
CA THR A 482 -25.58 28.66 3.19
C THR A 482 -25.82 28.04 4.58
N ALA A 483 -25.49 26.77 4.82
CA ALA A 483 -25.69 26.17 6.13
C ALA A 483 -24.59 26.62 7.12
N VAL A 484 -24.71 27.84 7.64
CA VAL A 484 -23.96 28.28 8.83
C VAL A 484 -24.28 27.28 9.94
N ARG A 485 -23.31 26.45 10.27
CA ARG A 485 -23.47 25.41 11.27
C ARG A 485 -23.75 26.06 12.62
N PRO A 486 -24.82 25.67 13.33
CA PRO A 486 -25.11 26.24 14.63
C PRO A 486 -24.01 25.84 15.63
N VAL A 487 -23.29 26.83 16.17
CA VAL A 487 -22.28 26.58 17.20
C VAL A 487 -22.98 26.17 18.50
N LEU A 488 -22.86 24.89 18.86
CA LEU A 488 -23.29 24.37 20.14
C LEU A 488 -22.22 24.60 21.19
N THR A 489 -22.63 25.19 22.32
CA THR A 489 -21.83 25.29 23.54
C THR A 489 -21.55 23.90 24.10
N GLN A 490 -20.51 23.76 24.92
CA GLN A 490 -20.16 22.49 25.57
C GLN A 490 -21.33 21.87 26.33
N ARG A 491 -22.13 22.72 26.99
CA ARG A 491 -23.31 22.32 27.78
C ARG A 491 -24.45 21.81 26.89
N GLU A 492 -24.65 22.40 25.72
CA GLU A 492 -25.66 21.95 24.76
C GLU A 492 -25.26 20.61 24.13
N ARG A 493 -23.96 20.37 23.87
CA ARG A 493 -23.46 19.08 23.38
C ARG A 493 -23.63 17.97 24.41
N GLU A 494 -23.32 18.26 25.67
CA GLU A 494 -23.51 17.32 26.80
C GLU A 494 -24.99 16.89 26.92
N VAL A 495 -25.92 17.83 26.84
CA VAL A 495 -27.37 17.53 26.83
C VAL A 495 -27.78 16.75 25.58
N LEU A 496 -27.27 17.12 24.40
CA LEU A 496 -27.55 16.40 23.15
C LEU A 496 -27.07 14.94 23.20
N SER A 497 -25.90 14.68 23.79
CA SER A 497 -25.36 13.32 23.98
C SER A 497 -26.30 12.46 24.82
N HIS A 498 -26.75 12.98 25.96
CA HIS A 498 -27.66 12.23 26.82
C HIS A 498 -29.05 12.03 26.19
N LEU A 499 -29.52 12.96 25.37
CA LEU A 499 -30.76 12.77 24.60
C LEU A 499 -30.61 11.67 23.53
N ARG A 500 -29.42 11.50 22.94
CA ARG A 500 -29.13 10.38 22.02
C ARG A 500 -29.14 9.03 22.72
N GLU A 501 -28.81 9.00 24.01
CA GLU A 501 -28.86 7.81 24.88
C GLU A 501 -30.29 7.50 25.36
N GLY A 502 -31.29 8.31 24.99
CA GLY A 502 -32.69 8.11 25.39
C GLY A 502 -33.00 8.57 26.82
N LYS A 503 -32.10 9.31 27.47
CA LYS A 503 -32.29 9.78 28.85
C LYS A 503 -33.38 10.85 28.94
N SER A 504 -34.18 10.78 29.99
CA SER A 504 -35.19 11.76 30.35
C SER A 504 -34.56 13.05 30.88
N ARG A 505 -35.31 14.16 30.86
CA ARG A 505 -34.82 15.47 31.34
C ARG A 505 -34.36 15.43 32.80
N LYS A 506 -35.01 14.61 33.63
CA LYS A 506 -34.68 14.40 35.03
C LYS A 506 -33.34 13.66 35.17
N GLU A 507 -33.15 12.58 34.44
CA GLU A 507 -31.88 11.84 34.44
C GLU A 507 -30.71 12.69 33.93
N ILE A 508 -30.94 13.55 32.93
CA ILE A 508 -29.95 14.50 32.43
C ILE A 508 -29.62 15.57 33.48
N ALA A 509 -30.63 16.09 34.17
CA ALA A 509 -30.48 17.07 35.24
C ALA A 509 -29.62 16.51 36.38
N ASP A 510 -29.90 15.27 36.81
CA ASP A 510 -29.17 14.58 37.87
C ASP A 510 -27.71 14.30 37.46
N GLN A 511 -27.46 13.85 36.24
CA GLN A 511 -26.12 13.51 35.76
C GLN A 511 -25.23 14.72 35.46
N THR A 512 -25.84 15.84 35.05
CA THR A 512 -25.11 17.07 34.75
C THR A 512 -25.09 18.07 35.93
N TYR A 513 -25.62 17.67 37.10
CA TYR A 513 -25.76 18.48 38.31
C TYR A 513 -26.45 19.83 38.05
N ARG A 514 -27.59 19.81 37.34
CA ARG A 514 -28.37 21.00 36.92
C ARG A 514 -29.85 20.82 37.20
N SER A 515 -30.60 21.91 37.27
CA SER A 515 -32.06 21.82 37.40
C SER A 515 -32.72 21.34 36.10
N GLU A 516 -33.84 20.60 36.21
CA GLU A 516 -34.65 20.18 35.04
C GLU A 516 -35.08 21.37 34.17
N ASN A 517 -35.31 22.54 34.77
CA ASN A 517 -35.62 23.79 34.07
C ASN A 517 -34.46 24.28 33.19
N THR A 518 -33.22 24.10 33.64
CA THR A 518 -32.02 24.42 32.86
C THR A 518 -31.90 23.49 31.65
N ILE A 519 -32.15 22.20 31.85
CA ILE A 519 -32.14 21.21 30.76
C ILE A 519 -33.24 21.51 29.74
N LYS A 520 -34.45 21.85 30.20
CA LYS A 520 -35.56 22.25 29.33
C LYS A 520 -35.21 23.49 28.47
N SER A 521 -34.54 24.48 29.05
CA SER A 521 -34.09 25.68 28.33
C SER A 521 -32.99 25.37 27.30
N GLN A 522 -32.05 24.48 27.65
CA GLN A 522 -31.00 24.01 26.75
C GLN A 522 -31.58 23.20 25.58
N ILE A 523 -32.57 22.32 25.82
CA ILE A 523 -33.31 21.60 24.77
C ILE A 523 -34.05 22.58 23.84
N ARG A 524 -34.68 23.62 24.38
CA ARG A 524 -35.35 24.65 23.55
C ARG A 524 -34.35 25.41 22.69
N THR A 525 -33.15 25.66 23.22
CA THR A 525 -32.06 26.29 22.47
C THR A 525 -31.52 25.34 21.40
N LEU A 526 -31.41 24.05 21.68
CA LEU A 526 -31.06 23.01 20.70
C LEU A 526 -32.09 22.93 19.57
N TYR A 527 -33.39 22.94 19.86
CA TYR A 527 -34.43 22.99 18.82
C TYR A 527 -34.29 24.22 17.92
N ARG A 528 -34.05 25.39 18.51
CA ARG A 528 -33.86 26.64 17.75
C ARG A 528 -32.58 26.59 16.91
N LYS A 529 -31.47 26.15 17.50
CA LYS A 529 -30.16 26.11 16.84
C LYS A 529 -30.12 25.06 15.73
N LEU A 530 -30.76 23.91 15.93
CA LEU A 530 -30.83 22.82 14.95
C LEU A 530 -32.06 22.90 14.05
N GLU A 531 -32.83 24.00 14.10
CA GLU A 531 -34.03 24.23 13.29
C GLU A 531 -35.04 23.07 13.31
N ALA A 532 -35.14 22.39 14.46
CA ALA A 532 -35.95 21.19 14.62
C ALA A 532 -37.22 21.46 15.42
N LYS A 533 -38.33 20.84 15.01
CA LYS A 533 -39.65 21.03 15.65
C LYS A 533 -39.98 19.96 16.70
N ASN A 534 -39.27 18.83 16.69
CA ASN A 534 -39.45 17.74 17.64
C ASN A 534 -38.14 16.95 17.85
N LEU A 535 -38.12 16.09 18.87
CA LEU A 535 -36.92 15.38 19.31
C LEU A 535 -36.32 14.53 18.18
N GLU A 536 -37.18 13.84 17.43
CA GLU A 536 -36.77 13.00 16.31
C GLU A 536 -36.08 13.82 15.20
N GLN A 537 -36.67 14.95 14.81
CA GLN A 537 -36.07 15.89 13.85
C GLN A 537 -34.78 16.49 14.37
N MET A 538 -34.69 16.80 15.67
CA MET A 538 -33.49 17.35 16.28
C MET A 538 -32.36 16.32 16.27
N LEU A 539 -32.64 15.06 16.61
CA LEU A 539 -31.67 13.98 16.58
C LEU A 539 -31.27 13.60 15.15
N ALA A 540 -32.20 13.60 14.21
CA ALA A 540 -31.92 13.38 12.79
C ALA A 540 -31.05 14.52 12.21
N ARG A 541 -31.36 15.78 12.55
CA ARG A 541 -30.58 16.93 12.10
C ARG A 541 -29.20 16.96 12.75
N ALA A 542 -29.11 16.71 14.06
CA ALA A 542 -27.85 16.52 14.77
C ALA A 542 -27.01 15.42 14.10
N ARG A 543 -27.59 14.25 13.81
CA ARG A 543 -26.92 13.15 13.10
C ARG A 543 -26.43 13.55 11.71
N SER A 544 -27.25 14.25 10.92
CA SER A 544 -26.86 14.75 9.59
C SER A 544 -25.74 15.80 9.65
N LEU A 545 -25.67 16.56 10.75
CA LEU A 545 -24.62 17.55 11.02
C LEU A 545 -23.47 16.95 11.84
N GLY A 546 -23.47 15.63 12.10
CA GLY A 546 -22.49 14.90 12.90
C GLY A 546 -22.44 15.24 14.40
N LEU A 547 -23.34 16.06 14.94
CA LEU A 547 -23.37 16.55 16.33
C LEU A 547 -23.82 15.52 17.37
#